data_AF-A0A9P8KN51-F1
#
_entry.id   AF-A0A9P8KN51-F1
#
_cell.length_a   1.000
_cell.length_b   1.000
_cell.length_c   1.000
_cell.angle_alpha   90.00
_cell.angle_beta   90.00
_cell.angle_gamma   90.00
#
_symmetry.space_group_name_H-M   'P 1'
#
loop_
_entity.id
_entity.type
_entity.pdbx_description
1 polymer ?
#
loop_
_entity_poly.entity_id
_entity_poly.type
_entity_poly.pdbx_seq_one_letter_code
_entity_poly.pdbx_strand_id
1 'polypeptide(L)'
;MSTNNINLDPTPLSSLRISKHQIPAHDLIPNSSLQSKPLIIYHSAFSPAQASPDQIESHLLRIGVVTPQWRYTMYNTTHFHSTTHEVLCVTAGRAKLCFGGECNPGRVEPVVKRGDVIIVPAGISHRLLEDKDRDPFLMVGSYPNGNNWDMCYGKHGSCTRRMIL
;
A
#
# COMPACT_ATOMS: atom_id res chain seq x y z
N MET A 1 13.65 -2.69 -32.58
CA MET A 1 12.50 -1.89 -32.14
C MET A 1 12.97 -1.09 -30.93
N SER A 2 13.14 0.23 -31.05
CA SER A 2 13.55 1.06 -29.93
C SER A 2 12.39 1.14 -28.93
N THR A 3 12.50 0.44 -27.81
CA THR A 3 11.66 0.74 -26.66
C THR A 3 12.07 2.14 -26.21
N ASN A 4 11.26 3.14 -26.52
CA ASN A 4 11.38 4.45 -25.89
C ASN A 4 11.25 4.17 -24.39
N ASN A 5 12.38 4.20 -23.68
CA ASN A 5 12.43 4.17 -22.23
C ASN A 5 11.83 5.49 -21.74
N ILE A 6 10.50 5.58 -21.76
CA ILE A 6 9.79 6.66 -21.10
C ILE A 6 10.00 6.40 -19.61
N ASN A 7 11.00 7.08 -19.05
CA ASN A 7 11.21 7.09 -17.62
C ASN A 7 9.92 7.54 -16.95
N LEU A 8 9.48 6.74 -15.98
CA LEU A 8 8.39 7.13 -15.08
C LEU A 8 8.91 8.29 -14.23
N ASP A 9 8.40 9.48 -14.49
CA ASP A 9 8.74 10.70 -13.76
C ASP A 9 7.74 10.90 -12.62
N PRO A 10 8.19 10.89 -11.36
CA PRO A 10 7.32 11.19 -10.23
C PRO A 10 6.84 12.64 -10.26
N THR A 11 5.66 12.88 -9.70
CA THR A 11 5.16 14.23 -9.45
C THR A 11 6.17 15.03 -8.62
N PRO A 12 6.56 16.25 -9.04
CA PRO A 12 7.53 17.06 -8.31
C PRO A 12 7.13 17.29 -6.86
N LEU A 13 8.11 17.34 -5.95
CA LEU A 13 7.85 17.53 -4.51
C LEU A 13 7.04 18.79 -4.20
N SER A 14 7.20 19.85 -5.00
CA SER A 14 6.45 21.11 -4.86
C SER A 14 4.95 20.99 -5.14
N SER A 15 4.53 19.98 -5.90
CA SER A 15 3.12 19.70 -6.25
C SER A 15 2.60 18.40 -5.64
N LEU A 16 3.45 17.59 -5.01
CA LEU A 16 3.10 16.32 -4.43
C LEU A 16 2.23 16.50 -3.19
N ARG A 17 1.00 15.99 -3.24
CA ARG A 17 0.08 15.98 -2.11
C ARG A 17 0.25 14.70 -1.30
N ILE A 18 0.44 14.85 0.01
CA ILE A 18 0.68 13.73 0.93
C ILE A 18 -0.39 13.74 2.04
N SER A 19 -1.01 12.58 2.29
CA SER A 19 -1.79 12.34 3.50
C SER A 19 -1.01 11.43 4.44
N LYS A 20 -1.04 11.74 5.74
CA LYS A 20 -0.42 10.93 6.80
C LYS A 20 -1.45 10.66 7.89
N HIS A 21 -1.59 9.42 8.30
CA HIS A 21 -2.56 9.03 9.31
C HIS A 21 -1.92 8.16 10.38
N GLN A 22 -2.01 8.60 11.63
CA GLN A 22 -1.78 7.75 12.78
C GLN A 22 -3.07 7.01 13.10
N ILE A 23 -3.02 5.69 13.09
CA ILE A 23 -4.19 4.85 13.30
C ILE A 23 -4.01 4.14 14.65
N PRO A 24 -4.91 4.35 15.63
CA PRO A 24 -4.80 3.71 16.93
C PRO A 24 -4.97 2.18 16.80
N ALA A 25 -4.35 1.45 17.73
CA ALA A 25 -4.60 0.01 17.87
C ALA A 25 -6.08 -0.23 18.14
N HIS A 26 -6.58 -1.37 17.67
CA HIS A 26 -7.95 -1.80 17.93
C HIS A 26 -7.99 -3.33 18.01
N ASP A 27 -8.52 -3.86 19.11
CA ASP A 27 -8.45 -5.27 19.47
C ASP A 27 -7.03 -5.83 19.34
N LEU A 28 -6.83 -6.87 18.53
CA LEU A 28 -5.53 -7.51 18.28
C LEU A 28 -4.81 -6.95 17.05
N ILE A 29 -5.28 -5.83 16.51
CA ILE A 29 -4.64 -5.13 15.40
C ILE A 29 -3.85 -3.94 15.95
N PRO A 30 -2.51 -3.93 15.80
CA PRO A 30 -1.65 -2.93 16.42
C PRO A 30 -1.71 -1.56 15.75
N ASN A 31 -1.93 -1.54 14.43
CA ASN A 31 -1.86 -0.34 13.59
C ASN A 31 -0.58 0.47 13.85
N SER A 32 -0.68 1.79 13.99
CA SER A 32 0.49 2.65 14.17
C SER A 32 1.10 2.58 15.57
N SER A 33 0.41 1.96 16.55
CA SER A 33 0.73 2.12 17.97
C SER A 33 2.07 1.53 18.39
N LEU A 34 2.58 0.53 17.67
CA LEU A 34 3.83 -0.14 18.05
C LEU A 34 5.08 0.55 17.51
N GLN A 35 4.99 1.20 16.36
CA GLN A 35 6.15 1.80 15.68
C GLN A 35 6.05 3.32 15.57
N SER A 36 4.89 3.91 15.93
CA SER A 36 4.55 5.32 15.71
C SER A 36 4.70 5.78 14.25
N LYS A 37 4.73 4.84 13.30
CA LYS A 37 4.82 5.10 11.87
C LYS A 37 3.41 5.30 11.28
N PRO A 38 3.15 6.42 10.59
CA PRO A 38 1.83 6.69 10.01
C PRO A 38 1.65 5.90 8.70
N LEU A 39 0.40 5.59 8.37
CA LEU A 39 0.00 5.31 6.98
C LEU A 39 0.32 6.55 6.14
N ILE A 40 0.96 6.38 4.99
CA ILE A 40 1.28 7.49 4.08
C ILE A 40 0.66 7.22 2.71
N ILE A 41 -0.05 8.21 2.19
CA ILE A 41 -0.61 8.18 0.83
C ILE A 41 -0.01 9.35 0.05
N TYR A 42 0.76 9.03 -0.98
CA TYR A 42 1.23 9.97 -1.98
C TYR A 42 0.19 10.02 -3.11
N HIS A 43 -0.54 11.12 -3.17
CA HIS A 43 -1.62 11.29 -4.13
C HIS A 43 -1.05 11.68 -5.49
N SER A 44 -1.40 10.90 -6.51
CA SER A 44 -0.92 11.09 -7.88
C SER A 44 0.60 11.21 -7.92
N ALA A 45 1.30 10.34 -7.18
CA ALA A 45 2.76 10.26 -7.19
C ALA A 45 3.31 9.99 -8.59
N PHE A 46 2.55 9.26 -9.40
CA PHE A 46 2.79 9.06 -10.81
C PHE A 46 1.62 9.59 -11.64
N SER A 47 1.91 10.18 -12.79
CA SER A 47 0.88 10.56 -13.75
C SER A 47 0.07 9.32 -14.16
N PRO A 48 -1.28 9.38 -14.20
CA PRO A 48 -2.09 8.25 -14.67
C PRO A 48 -1.72 7.77 -16.07
N ALA A 49 -1.21 8.65 -16.94
CA ALA A 49 -0.75 8.27 -18.29
C ALA A 49 0.52 7.39 -18.27
N GLN A 50 1.33 7.47 -17.22
CA GLN A 50 2.61 6.76 -17.10
C GLN A 50 2.58 5.64 -16.03
N ALA A 51 1.54 5.58 -15.20
CA ALA A 51 1.37 4.59 -14.14
C ALA A 51 0.91 3.22 -14.70
N SER A 52 1.65 2.65 -15.64
CA SER A 52 1.50 1.24 -16.03
C SER A 52 2.29 0.34 -15.07
N PRO A 53 1.89 -0.94 -14.90
CA PRO A 53 2.63 -1.86 -14.04
C PRO A 53 4.12 -1.99 -14.41
N ASP A 54 4.43 -2.19 -15.70
CA ASP A 54 5.82 -2.39 -16.16
C ASP A 54 6.71 -1.16 -15.89
N GLN A 55 6.17 0.05 -16.09
CA GLN A 55 6.89 1.30 -15.82
C GLN A 55 7.13 1.52 -14.33
N ILE A 56 6.13 1.20 -13.49
CA ILE A 56 6.25 1.28 -12.03
C ILE A 56 7.28 0.28 -11.52
N GLU A 57 7.22 -0.98 -11.96
CA GLU A 57 8.17 -2.01 -11.55
C GLU A 57 9.60 -1.66 -11.96
N SER A 58 9.79 -1.24 -13.21
CA SER A 58 11.10 -0.81 -13.71
C SER A 58 11.64 0.39 -12.94
N HIS A 59 10.76 1.33 -12.55
CA HIS A 59 11.14 2.46 -11.70
C HIS A 59 11.56 2.00 -10.30
N LEU A 60 10.76 1.16 -9.64
CA LEU A 60 11.05 0.66 -8.29
C LEU A 60 12.36 -0.15 -8.24
N LEU A 61 12.57 -1.05 -9.22
CA LEU A 61 13.80 -1.83 -9.33
C LEU A 61 15.03 -0.95 -9.55
N ARG A 62 14.90 0.13 -10.34
CA ARG A 62 15.98 1.10 -10.54
C ARG A 62 16.33 1.88 -9.26
N ILE A 63 15.33 2.24 -8.45
CA ILE A 63 15.55 2.89 -7.14
C ILE A 63 16.17 1.91 -6.13
N GLY A 64 15.80 0.62 -6.22
CA GLY A 64 16.47 -0.48 -5.52
C GLY A 64 16.16 -0.59 -4.02
N VAL A 65 15.14 0.12 -3.51
CA VAL A 65 14.75 0.07 -2.09
C VAL A 65 13.74 -1.04 -1.81
N VAL A 66 12.85 -1.33 -2.78
CA VAL A 66 11.83 -2.37 -2.69
C VAL A 66 11.84 -3.24 -3.95
N THR A 67 11.43 -4.49 -3.80
CA THR A 67 11.23 -5.42 -4.92
C THR A 67 9.73 -5.61 -5.15
N PRO A 68 9.23 -5.32 -6.37
CA PRO A 68 7.87 -5.71 -6.77
C PRO A 68 7.71 -7.23 -6.74
N GLN A 69 6.61 -7.73 -6.18
CA GLN A 69 6.36 -9.17 -6.07
C GLN A 69 5.07 -9.63 -6.74
N TRP A 70 4.08 -8.76 -6.88
CA TRP A 70 2.78 -9.13 -7.43
C TRP A 70 2.05 -7.96 -8.08
N ARG A 71 1.13 -8.30 -8.99
CA ARG A 71 0.13 -7.39 -9.59
C ARG A 71 -1.25 -7.92 -9.25
N TYR A 72 -1.99 -7.24 -8.40
CA TYR A 72 -3.30 -7.72 -7.94
C TYR A 72 -4.15 -6.60 -7.34
N THR A 73 -5.42 -6.90 -7.08
CA THR A 73 -6.29 -6.06 -6.25
C THR A 73 -5.93 -6.21 -4.76
N MET A 74 -6.64 -5.54 -3.86
CA MET A 74 -6.50 -5.73 -2.42
C MET A 74 -7.50 -6.79 -1.91
N TYR A 75 -7.09 -7.63 -0.97
CA TYR A 75 -8.00 -8.60 -0.38
C TYR A 75 -9.18 -7.93 0.34
N ASN A 76 -10.34 -8.58 0.27
CA ASN A 76 -11.54 -8.19 0.99
C ASN A 76 -11.52 -8.63 2.47
N THR A 77 -10.48 -9.32 2.92
CA THR A 77 -10.35 -9.75 4.32
C THR A 77 -9.33 -8.85 4.99
N THR A 78 -9.70 -8.24 6.13
CA THR A 78 -8.76 -7.43 6.93
C THR A 78 -7.55 -8.26 7.32
N HIS A 79 -6.38 -7.79 6.93
CA HIS A 79 -5.10 -8.38 7.28
C HIS A 79 -4.05 -7.31 7.48
N PHE A 80 -2.93 -7.68 8.09
CA PHE A 80 -1.74 -6.85 8.19
C PHE A 80 -0.48 -7.72 8.10
N HIS A 81 0.65 -7.08 7.81
CA HIS A 81 1.97 -7.68 7.86
C HIS A 81 2.68 -7.22 9.13
N SER A 82 3.11 -8.15 9.99
CA SER A 82 3.89 -7.87 11.19
C SER A 82 5.39 -7.79 10.90
N THR A 83 5.83 -8.42 9.82
CA THR A 83 7.25 -8.60 9.47
C THR A 83 7.74 -7.70 8.36
N THR A 84 6.92 -6.83 7.76
CA THR A 84 7.42 -5.91 6.73
C THR A 84 6.49 -4.72 6.50
N HIS A 85 7.08 -3.62 6.04
CA HIS A 85 6.34 -2.54 5.39
C HIS A 85 5.97 -2.97 3.98
N GLU A 86 4.92 -2.38 3.44
CA GLU A 86 4.45 -2.62 2.09
C GLU A 86 4.31 -1.31 1.31
N VAL A 87 4.70 -1.37 0.04
CA VAL A 87 4.54 -0.26 -0.91
C VAL A 87 3.57 -0.72 -1.98
N LEU A 88 2.42 -0.04 -2.04
CA LEU A 88 1.36 -0.31 -3.00
C LEU A 88 1.29 0.83 -4.01
N CYS A 89 1.48 0.51 -5.28
CA CYS A 89 1.38 1.49 -6.38
C CYS A 89 0.13 1.19 -7.21
N VAL A 90 -0.84 2.11 -7.24
CA VAL A 90 -2.09 1.89 -7.97
C VAL A 90 -1.88 2.06 -9.47
N THR A 91 -2.17 1.00 -10.24
CA THR A 91 -1.92 0.94 -11.69
C THR A 91 -3.20 1.02 -12.52
N ALA A 92 -4.36 0.69 -11.95
CA ALA A 92 -5.65 0.78 -12.64
C ALA A 92 -6.82 1.02 -11.69
N GLY A 93 -7.88 1.65 -12.20
CA GLY A 93 -9.14 1.84 -11.51
C GLY A 93 -9.08 2.73 -10.26
N ARG A 94 -10.13 2.62 -9.46
CA ARG A 94 -10.32 3.31 -8.17
C ARG A 94 -10.97 2.36 -7.18
N ALA A 95 -10.52 2.42 -5.94
CA ALA A 95 -11.09 1.60 -4.87
C ALA A 95 -11.25 2.41 -3.59
N LYS A 96 -12.31 2.11 -2.84
CA LYS A 96 -12.42 2.48 -1.44
C LYS A 96 -11.74 1.40 -0.61
N LEU A 97 -10.68 1.78 0.08
CA LEU A 97 -9.93 0.90 0.97
C LEU A 97 -10.30 1.19 2.42
N CYS A 98 -10.02 0.28 3.34
CA CYS A 98 -10.08 0.50 4.77
C CYS A 98 -8.74 0.17 5.38
N PHE A 99 -8.14 1.13 6.06
CA PHE A 99 -6.96 0.95 6.91
C PHE A 99 -7.35 1.05 8.37
N GLY A 100 -6.85 0.15 9.22
CA GLY A 100 -7.08 0.19 10.67
C GLY A 100 -8.08 -0.81 11.23
N GLY A 101 -8.81 -1.52 10.38
CA GLY A 101 -9.87 -2.47 10.72
C GLY A 101 -11.26 -1.82 10.72
N GLU A 102 -12.27 -2.54 10.23
CA GLU A 102 -13.63 -1.99 10.00
C GLU A 102 -14.33 -1.56 11.30
N CYS A 103 -14.07 -2.26 12.41
CA CYS A 103 -14.61 -1.93 13.72
C CYS A 103 -13.87 -0.78 14.42
N ASN A 104 -12.70 -0.38 13.91
CA ASN A 104 -11.90 0.65 14.54
C ASN A 104 -12.53 2.05 14.32
N PRO A 105 -12.85 2.80 15.38
CA PRO A 105 -13.39 4.16 15.24
C PRO A 105 -12.37 5.14 14.62
N GLY A 106 -11.07 4.87 14.75
CA GLY A 106 -9.99 5.64 14.16
C GLY A 106 -9.52 5.15 12.79
N ARG A 107 -10.27 4.26 12.13
CA ARG A 107 -9.94 3.74 10.79
C ARG A 107 -9.92 4.85 9.73
N VAL A 108 -9.21 4.59 8.64
CA VAL A 108 -9.06 5.51 7.52
C VAL A 108 -9.57 4.85 6.26
N GLU A 109 -10.54 5.47 5.58
CA GLU A 109 -11.21 4.90 4.41
C GLU A 109 -11.02 5.75 3.14
N PRO A 110 -9.81 5.82 2.56
CA PRO A 110 -9.56 6.64 1.40
C PRO A 110 -10.16 5.99 0.14
N VAL A 111 -10.56 6.82 -0.81
CA VAL A 111 -10.70 6.40 -2.20
C VAL A 111 -9.38 6.67 -2.89
N VAL A 112 -8.68 5.60 -3.28
CA VAL A 112 -7.42 5.67 -4.01
C VAL A 112 -7.66 5.43 -5.50
N LYS A 113 -6.75 5.93 -6.33
CA LYS A 113 -6.87 5.87 -7.79
C LYS A 113 -5.52 5.64 -8.46
N ARG A 114 -5.55 5.25 -9.74
CA ARG A 114 -4.35 5.12 -10.57
C ARG A 114 -3.39 6.30 -10.40
N GLY A 115 -2.12 5.99 -10.15
CA GLY A 115 -1.05 6.95 -9.89
C GLY A 115 -0.81 7.24 -8.41
N ASP A 116 -1.71 6.85 -7.50
CA ASP A 116 -1.46 6.94 -6.06
C ASP A 116 -0.45 5.88 -5.61
N VAL A 117 0.37 6.22 -4.61
CA VAL A 117 1.29 5.30 -3.94
C VAL A 117 1.00 5.31 -2.44
N ILE A 118 0.88 4.13 -1.85
CA ILE A 118 0.54 3.94 -0.45
C ILE A 118 1.69 3.22 0.22
N ILE A 119 2.19 3.79 1.32
CA ILE A 119 3.15 3.13 2.20
C ILE A 119 2.38 2.66 3.41
N VAL A 120 2.34 1.34 3.59
CA VAL A 120 1.68 0.66 4.70
C VAL A 120 2.75 0.14 5.66
N PRO A 121 3.03 0.86 6.76
CA PRO A 121 3.86 0.34 7.83
C PRO A 121 3.38 -1.02 8.36
N ALA A 122 4.33 -1.78 8.90
CA ALA A 122 4.04 -3.07 9.51
C ALA A 122 3.08 -2.85 10.69
N GLY A 123 2.09 -3.73 10.82
CA GLY A 123 1.03 -3.64 11.82
C GLY A 123 -0.22 -2.89 11.38
N ILE A 124 -0.17 -2.06 10.33
CA ILE A 124 -1.37 -1.39 9.81
C ILE A 124 -2.20 -2.37 9.00
N SER A 125 -3.39 -2.66 9.51
CA SER A 125 -4.31 -3.51 8.78
C SER A 125 -4.94 -2.79 7.61
N HIS A 126 -5.24 -3.54 6.56
CA HIS A 126 -5.84 -3.04 5.35
C HIS A 126 -6.75 -4.06 4.68
N ARG A 127 -7.75 -3.58 3.94
CA ARG A 127 -8.62 -4.36 3.05
C ARG A 127 -9.30 -3.51 1.99
N LEU A 128 -9.80 -4.16 0.95
CA LEU A 128 -10.76 -3.61 0.00
C LEU A 128 -12.16 -3.54 0.63
N LEU A 129 -12.80 -2.37 0.53
CA LEU A 129 -14.23 -2.21 0.84
C LEU A 129 -15.08 -2.23 -0.43
N GLU A 130 -14.64 -1.50 -1.45
CA GLU A 130 -15.42 -1.29 -2.68
C GLU A 130 -14.45 -1.08 -3.86
N ASP A 131 -14.62 -1.86 -4.92
CA ASP A 131 -14.09 -1.50 -6.25
C ASP A 131 -15.08 -0.54 -6.91
N LYS A 132 -14.62 0.65 -7.31
CA LYS A 132 -15.50 1.76 -7.70
C LYS A 132 -15.73 1.89 -9.20
N ASP A 133 -14.94 1.18 -10.01
CA ASP A 133 -14.99 1.27 -11.46
C ASP A 133 -15.52 -0.04 -12.07
N ARG A 134 -15.86 0.00 -13.37
CA ARG A 134 -16.27 -1.22 -14.10
C ARG A 134 -15.08 -2.12 -14.41
N ASP A 135 -13.95 -1.49 -14.75
CA ASP A 135 -12.69 -2.18 -14.96
C ASP A 135 -12.03 -2.45 -13.60
N PRO A 136 -11.37 -3.60 -13.42
CA PRO A 136 -10.81 -3.98 -12.12
C PRO A 136 -9.79 -2.97 -11.58
N PHE A 137 -9.91 -2.66 -10.28
CA PHE A 137 -8.85 -2.01 -9.52
C PHE A 137 -7.62 -2.92 -9.40
N LEU A 138 -6.44 -2.40 -9.77
CA LEU A 138 -5.18 -3.14 -9.73
C LEU A 138 -4.04 -2.30 -9.17
N MET A 139 -3.10 -2.97 -8.50
CA MET A 139 -1.89 -2.39 -7.95
C MET A 139 -0.68 -3.30 -8.17
N VAL A 140 0.51 -2.71 -8.10
CA VAL A 140 1.77 -3.43 -7.87
C VAL A 140 2.07 -3.38 -6.38
N GLY A 141 2.26 -4.55 -5.76
CA GLY A 141 2.71 -4.67 -4.38
C GLY A 141 4.19 -4.99 -4.29
N SER A 142 4.88 -4.25 -3.43
CA SER A 142 6.33 -4.31 -3.28
C SER A 142 6.73 -4.29 -1.81
N TYR A 143 7.84 -4.93 -1.48
CA TYR A 143 8.35 -5.01 -0.12
C TYR A 143 9.84 -4.63 -0.08
N PRO A 144 10.35 -4.07 1.03
CA PRO A 144 11.78 -3.86 1.23
C PRO A 144 12.60 -5.12 0.97
N ASN A 145 13.77 -4.95 0.35
CA ASN A 145 14.63 -6.06 -0.04
C ASN A 145 15.03 -6.91 1.17
N GLY A 146 14.96 -8.23 1.02
CA GLY A 146 15.34 -9.19 2.07
C GLY A 146 14.24 -9.45 3.13
N ASN A 147 13.10 -8.75 3.04
CA ASN A 147 11.98 -8.99 3.94
C ASN A 147 10.94 -9.93 3.30
N ASN A 148 10.39 -10.81 4.15
CA ASN A 148 9.22 -11.62 3.83
C ASN A 148 8.01 -11.05 4.57
N TRP A 149 6.84 -11.15 3.96
CA TRP A 149 5.57 -10.78 4.57
C TRP A 149 4.87 -12.00 5.18
N ASP A 150 4.18 -11.78 6.30
CA ASP A 150 3.29 -12.74 6.94
C ASP A 150 1.84 -12.28 6.83
N MET A 151 0.87 -13.18 6.93
CA MET A 151 -0.55 -12.82 6.89
C MET A 151 -1.14 -12.90 8.30
N CYS A 152 -1.33 -11.75 8.93
CA CYS A 152 -1.97 -11.64 10.23
C CYS A 152 -3.41 -11.14 10.10
N TYR A 153 -4.34 -11.74 10.84
CA TYR A 153 -5.77 -11.41 10.76
C TYR A 153 -6.35 -10.78 12.03
N GLY A 154 -5.50 -10.53 13.05
CA GLY A 154 -5.96 -9.94 14.31
C GLY A 154 -6.93 -10.84 15.09
N LYS A 155 -6.77 -12.17 14.99
CA LYS A 155 -7.53 -13.16 15.76
C LYS A 155 -6.63 -13.88 16.76
N HIS A 156 -7.19 -14.31 17.88
CA HIS A 156 -6.46 -15.13 18.86
C HIS A 156 -5.83 -16.36 18.18
N GLY A 157 -4.53 -16.57 18.38
CA GLY A 157 -3.78 -17.67 17.78
C GLY A 157 -3.28 -17.42 16.35
N SER A 158 -3.73 -16.34 15.68
CA SER A 158 -3.19 -15.91 14.39
C SER A 158 -2.10 -14.84 14.61
N CYS A 159 -0.91 -15.06 14.06
CA CYS A 159 0.31 -14.27 14.26
C CYS A 159 0.86 -14.22 15.70
N THR A 160 1.74 -15.18 15.99
CA THR A 160 2.60 -15.24 17.19
C THR A 160 3.99 -14.64 16.96
N ARG A 161 4.25 -14.01 15.81
CA ARG A 161 5.59 -13.49 15.49
C ARG A 161 5.77 -12.07 16.03
N ARG A 162 6.95 -11.82 16.61
CA ARG A 162 7.37 -10.51 17.10
C ARG A 162 7.36 -9.54 15.93
N MET A 163 6.62 -8.44 16.06
CA MET A 163 6.70 -7.34 15.11
C MET A 163 8.12 -6.82 15.02
N ILE A 164 8.50 -6.40 13.81
CA ILE A 164 9.73 -5.63 13.65
C ILE A 164 9.53 -4.34 14.44
N LEU A 165 10.35 -4.11 15.47
CA LEU A 165 10.44 -2.81 16.15
C LEU A 165 11.54 -2.00 15.46
#